data_AF-A0A392PIH0-F1
#
_entry.id   AF-A0A392PIH0-F1
#
_cell.length_a   1.000
_cell.length_b   1.000
_cell.length_c   1.000
_cell.angle_alpha   90.00
_cell.angle_beta   90.00
_cell.angle_gamma   90.00
#
_symmetry.space_group_name_H-M   'P 1'
#
loop_
_entity.id
_entity.type
_entity.pdbx_description
1 polymer ?
#
loop_
_entity_poly.entity_id
_entity_poly.type
_entity_poly.pdbx_seq_one_letter_code
_entity_poly.pdbx_strand_id
1 'polypeptide(L)'
;DDFWCTDPAGDPNGTYWLQGCHMVHCAYNSLWMGNFIHPDWDMFQSHHACSEFHAASRAISGGPIYVSDSVGNHNFKLLKKLVLPDGTILRCQHYALPTRDSLFVDPLHDGKTMLKIWNLNKVRHNTTYIILF
;
A
#
# COMPACT_ATOMS: atom_id res chain seq x y z
N ASP A 1 16.20 10.26 -7.49
CA ASP A 1 14.98 10.90 -6.94
C ASP A 1 15.24 11.17 -5.47
N ASP A 2 15.60 12.39 -5.14
CA ASP A 2 16.18 12.77 -3.84
C ASP A 2 15.13 12.88 -2.71
N PHE A 3 13.94 12.33 -2.95
CA PHE A 3 12.81 12.39 -2.04
C PHE A 3 12.88 11.33 -0.93
N TRP A 4 13.66 10.27 -1.15
CA TRP A 4 13.66 9.10 -0.28
C TRP A 4 15.04 8.86 0.35
N CYS A 5 15.03 8.39 1.60
CA CYS A 5 16.22 8.00 2.33
C CYS A 5 17.02 6.96 1.53
N THR A 6 18.36 7.05 1.59
CA THR A 6 19.24 6.01 1.03
C THR A 6 18.89 4.66 1.66
N ASP A 7 18.85 3.60 0.85
CA ASP A 7 18.60 2.25 1.35
C ASP A 7 19.65 1.86 2.41
N PRO A 8 19.25 1.58 3.66
CA PRO A 8 20.18 1.23 4.74
C PRO A 8 20.85 -0.13 4.54
N ALA A 9 20.28 -1.00 3.70
CA ALA A 9 20.86 -2.28 3.31
C ALA A 9 21.80 -2.17 2.09
N GLY A 10 21.93 -0.98 1.49
CA GLY A 10 22.89 -0.70 0.43
C GLY A 10 22.48 -1.19 -0.96
N ASP A 11 21.19 -1.49 -1.22
CA ASP A 11 20.72 -1.66 -2.60
C ASP A 11 20.81 -0.30 -3.31
N PRO A 12 21.67 -0.17 -4.34
CA PRO A 12 21.87 1.10 -5.04
C PRO A 12 20.60 1.62 -5.73
N ASN A 13 19.64 0.74 -6.01
CA ASN A 13 18.36 1.09 -6.63
C ASN A 13 17.22 1.20 -5.61
N GLY A 14 17.46 0.83 -4.34
CA GLY A 14 16.43 0.81 -3.29
C GLY A 14 15.19 0.00 -3.66
N THR A 15 15.36 -1.07 -4.45
CA THR A 15 14.30 -1.82 -5.13
C THR A 15 13.21 -2.31 -4.17
N TYR A 16 13.62 -2.69 -2.96
CA TYR A 16 12.73 -3.25 -1.93
C TYR A 16 12.47 -2.26 -0.79
N TRP A 17 13.54 -1.67 -0.24
CA TRP A 17 13.43 -0.76 0.91
C TRP A 17 12.50 0.42 0.64
N LEU A 18 12.64 1.07 -0.52
CA LEU A 18 11.83 2.23 -0.87
C LEU A 18 10.34 1.91 -0.94
N GLN A 19 9.99 0.66 -1.26
CA GLN A 19 8.60 0.23 -1.36
C GLN A 19 7.96 0.11 0.02
N GLY A 20 8.69 -0.45 0.98
CA GLY A 20 8.28 -0.48 2.39
C GLY A 20 8.19 0.93 2.98
N CYS A 21 9.22 1.75 2.77
CA CYS A 21 9.28 3.14 3.17
C CYS A 21 8.07 3.95 2.66
N HIS A 22 7.73 3.79 1.38
CA HIS A 22 6.56 4.43 0.79
C HIS A 22 5.26 4.03 1.50
N MET A 23 5.06 2.75 1.82
CA MET A 23 3.83 2.29 2.50
C MET A 23 3.73 2.77 3.95
N VAL A 24 4.85 2.87 4.67
CA VAL A 24 4.89 3.49 5.99
C VAL A 24 4.46 4.95 5.90
N HIS A 25 5.03 5.71 4.98
CA HIS A 25 4.64 7.11 4.78
C HIS A 25 3.18 7.26 4.35
N CYS A 26 2.68 6.45 3.41
CA CYS A 26 1.28 6.48 3.01
C CYS A 26 0.32 6.20 4.19
N ALA A 27 0.63 5.22 5.04
CA ALA A 27 -0.22 4.87 6.18
C ALA A 27 -0.25 5.99 7.24
N TYR A 28 0.90 6.56 7.60
CA TYR A 28 0.99 7.66 8.57
C TYR A 28 0.43 8.98 8.01
N ASN A 29 0.63 9.24 6.72
CA ASN A 29 0.00 10.37 6.03
C ASN A 29 -1.53 10.23 6.04
N SER A 30 -2.06 9.01 5.87
CA SER A 30 -3.50 8.74 5.97
C SER A 30 -4.02 8.98 7.39
N LEU A 31 -3.24 8.62 8.43
CA LEU A 31 -3.58 8.91 9.83
C LEU A 31 -3.77 10.41 10.10
N TRP A 32 -2.87 11.24 9.57
CA TRP A 32 -2.96 12.69 9.75
C TRP A 32 -3.98 13.33 8.81
N MET A 33 -3.77 13.19 7.50
CA MET A 33 -4.47 13.95 6.46
C MET A 33 -5.83 13.36 6.08
N GLY A 34 -6.09 12.08 6.38
CA GLY A 34 -7.35 11.41 6.03
C GLY A 34 -8.61 12.07 6.61
N ASN A 35 -8.45 12.87 7.65
CA ASN A 35 -9.53 13.65 8.26
C ASN A 35 -10.00 14.83 7.40
N PHE A 36 -9.21 15.25 6.40
CA PHE A 36 -9.49 16.43 5.57
C PHE A 36 -9.55 16.11 4.08
N ILE A 37 -8.76 15.14 3.63
CA ILE A 37 -8.65 14.74 2.22
C ILE A 37 -8.74 13.23 2.09
N HIS A 38 -9.14 12.76 0.91
CA HIS A 38 -9.09 11.33 0.60
C HIS A 38 -7.65 10.96 0.18
N PRO A 39 -6.92 10.12 0.93
CA PRO A 39 -5.54 9.81 0.62
C PRO A 39 -5.39 9.02 -0.67
N ASP A 40 -4.45 9.43 -1.52
CA ASP A 40 -3.98 8.69 -2.67
C ASP A 40 -2.62 8.08 -2.35
N TRP A 41 -2.47 6.77 -2.55
CA TRP A 41 -1.25 6.02 -2.24
C TRP A 41 -0.30 5.91 -3.45
N ASP A 42 -0.57 6.69 -4.49
CA ASP A 42 0.16 6.77 -5.75
C ASP A 42 0.00 5.53 -6.64
N MET A 43 0.37 5.69 -7.90
CA MET A 43 0.39 4.65 -8.91
C MET A 43 1.36 3.52 -8.54
N PHE A 44 1.24 2.35 -9.19
CA PHE A 44 2.25 1.30 -9.12
C PHE A 44 2.48 0.64 -10.48
N GLN A 45 3.64 0.01 -10.64
CA GLN A 45 3.96 -0.80 -11.82
C GLN A 45 3.63 -2.27 -11.51
N SER A 46 2.76 -2.87 -12.32
CA SER A 46 2.27 -4.24 -12.10
C SER A 46 3.29 -5.32 -12.47
N HIS A 47 4.39 -4.94 -13.12
CA HIS A 47 5.52 -5.80 -13.47
C HIS A 47 6.76 -5.57 -12.59
N HIS A 48 6.69 -4.66 -11.62
CA HIS A 48 7.78 -4.43 -10.66
C HIS A 48 8.00 -5.65 -9.75
N ALA A 49 9.22 -5.81 -9.23
CA ALA A 49 9.58 -6.91 -8.32
C ALA A 49 8.68 -6.95 -7.07
N CYS A 50 8.24 -5.78 -6.57
CA CYS A 50 7.33 -5.65 -5.43
C CYS A 50 5.85 -5.47 -5.83
N SER A 51 5.47 -5.77 -7.07
CA SER A 51 4.14 -5.45 -7.61
C SER A 51 2.97 -6.06 -6.82
N GLU A 52 3.11 -7.29 -6.30
CA GLU A 52 2.05 -7.91 -5.47
C GLU A 52 1.86 -7.18 -4.13
N PHE A 53 2.96 -6.72 -3.52
CA PHE A 53 2.96 -5.89 -2.32
C PHE A 53 2.24 -4.56 -2.57
N HIS A 54 2.52 -3.89 -3.69
CA HIS A 54 1.81 -2.66 -4.06
C HIS A 54 0.34 -2.89 -4.39
N ALA A 55 0.01 -3.96 -5.12
CA ALA A 55 -1.38 -4.29 -5.42
C ALA A 55 -2.18 -4.52 -4.13
N ALA A 56 -1.63 -5.29 -3.17
CA ALA A 56 -2.25 -5.50 -1.87
C ALA A 56 -2.40 -4.20 -1.07
N SER A 57 -1.40 -3.32 -1.10
CA SER A 57 -1.46 -2.04 -0.39
C SER A 57 -2.51 -1.10 -0.95
N ARG A 58 -2.70 -1.05 -2.27
CA ARG A 58 -3.78 -0.27 -2.91
C ARG A 58 -5.16 -0.89 -2.66
N ALA A 59 -5.26 -2.22 -2.57
CA ALA A 59 -6.52 -2.88 -2.24
C ALA A 59 -7.04 -2.50 -0.83
N ILE A 60 -6.14 -2.38 0.15
CA ILE A 60 -6.50 -1.98 1.51
C ILE A 60 -6.55 -0.47 1.71
N SER A 61 -5.85 0.34 0.92
CA SER A 61 -5.73 1.80 1.13
C SER A 61 -7.09 2.49 1.23
N GLY A 62 -8.09 1.96 0.52
CA GLY A 62 -9.41 2.59 0.36
C GLY A 62 -9.40 3.79 -0.58
N GLY A 63 -8.23 4.10 -1.14
CA GLY A 63 -8.01 5.12 -2.16
C GLY A 63 -8.26 4.60 -3.59
N PRO A 64 -7.90 5.41 -4.59
CA PRO A 64 -7.89 4.96 -5.98
C PRO A 64 -6.77 3.93 -6.26
N ILE A 65 -6.95 3.17 -7.35
CA ILE A 65 -5.96 2.21 -7.83
C ILE A 65 -5.55 2.64 -9.25
N TYR A 66 -4.30 3.07 -9.40
CA TYR A 66 -3.73 3.48 -10.68
C TYR A 66 -2.50 2.63 -11.02
N VAL A 67 -2.29 2.39 -12.32
CA VAL A 67 -1.17 1.59 -12.82
C VAL A 67 -0.33 2.46 -13.77
N SER A 68 0.99 2.48 -13.59
CA SER A 68 1.95 3.28 -14.36
C SER A 68 2.81 2.45 -15.31
N ASP A 69 2.36 1.25 -15.68
CA ASP A 69 3.07 0.41 -16.64
C ASP A 69 3.17 1.09 -18.01
N SER A 70 4.26 0.83 -18.72
CA SER A 70 4.31 1.10 -20.15
C SER A 70 3.27 0.28 -20.91
N VAL A 71 2.73 0.86 -21.98
CA VAL A 71 1.76 0.19 -22.85
C VAL A 71 2.29 -1.17 -23.30
N GLY A 72 1.49 -2.22 -23.09
CA GLY A 72 1.85 -3.61 -23.44
C GLY A 72 2.58 -4.40 -22.36
N ASN A 73 3.05 -3.76 -21.28
CA ASN A 73 3.80 -4.41 -20.19
C ASN A 73 2.95 -4.71 -18.95
N HIS A 74 1.62 -4.70 -19.08
CA HIS A 74 0.71 -4.97 -17.96
C HIS A 74 0.73 -6.43 -17.53
N ASN A 75 0.90 -6.65 -16.23
CA ASN A 75 0.68 -7.95 -15.61
C ASN A 75 -0.82 -8.15 -15.34
N PHE A 76 -1.58 -8.55 -16.36
CA PHE A 76 -3.02 -8.79 -16.23
C PHE A 76 -3.38 -9.87 -15.21
N LYS A 77 -2.48 -10.82 -14.93
CA LYS A 77 -2.72 -11.85 -13.90
C LYS A 77 -2.82 -11.21 -12.51
N LEU A 78 -1.96 -10.24 -12.21
CA LEU A 78 -2.01 -9.49 -10.97
C LEU A 78 -3.20 -8.52 -10.94
N LEU A 79 -3.38 -7.73 -12.00
CA LEU A 79 -4.45 -6.73 -12.06
C LEU A 79 -5.85 -7.34 -11.91
N LYS A 80 -6.06 -8.55 -12.46
CA LYS A 80 -7.31 -9.30 -12.28
C LYS A 80 -7.62 -9.66 -10.83
N LYS A 81 -6.64 -9.65 -9.91
CA LYS A 81 -6.87 -9.86 -8.47
C LYS A 81 -7.51 -8.65 -7.79
N LEU A 82 -7.46 -7.46 -8.40
CA LEU A 82 -7.97 -6.21 -7.84
C LEU A 82 -9.39 -5.85 -8.34
N VAL A 83 -9.87 -6.55 -9.36
CA VAL A 83 -11.16 -6.29 -10.01
C VAL A 83 -12.12 -7.45 -9.80
N LEU A 84 -13.40 -7.11 -9.65
CA LEU A 84 -14.50 -8.06 -9.61
C LEU A 84 -14.88 -8.50 -11.04
N PRO A 85 -15.62 -9.62 -11.19
CA PRO A 85 -16.05 -10.09 -12.51
C PRO A 85 -16.89 -9.09 -13.32
N ASP A 86 -17.53 -8.13 -12.66
CA ASP A 86 -18.31 -7.05 -13.29
C ASP A 86 -17.45 -5.83 -13.68
N GLY A 87 -16.14 -5.89 -13.47
CA GLY A 87 -15.19 -4.81 -13.77
C GLY A 87 -15.08 -3.73 -12.69
N THR A 88 -15.84 -3.83 -11.60
CA THR A 88 -15.69 -2.93 -10.45
C THR A 88 -14.47 -3.30 -9.60
N ILE A 89 -14.00 -2.38 -8.76
CA ILE A 89 -12.90 -2.64 -7.81
C ILE A 89 -13.43 -2.82 -6.39
N LEU A 90 -12.83 -3.75 -5.64
CA LEU A 90 -13.06 -3.86 -4.20
C LEU A 90 -12.33 -2.72 -3.51
N ARG A 91 -13.07 -1.69 -3.10
CA ARG A 91 -12.54 -0.55 -2.34
C ARG A 91 -13.02 -0.61 -0.89
N CYS A 92 -12.09 -0.45 0.05
CA CYS A 92 -12.43 -0.33 1.45
C CYS A 92 -13.24 0.96 1.71
N GLN A 93 -13.98 0.98 2.83
CA GLN A 93 -14.91 2.06 3.17
C GLN A 93 -14.22 3.32 3.69
N HIS A 94 -13.07 3.16 4.34
CA HIS A 94 -12.28 4.24 4.92
C HIS A 94 -10.91 4.33 4.25
N TYR A 95 -10.05 5.22 4.73
CA TYR A 95 -8.62 5.19 4.41
C TYR A 95 -7.91 4.25 5.38
N ALA A 96 -6.88 3.54 4.89
CA ALA A 96 -6.12 2.62 5.73
C ALA A 96 -5.30 3.38 6.79
N LEU A 97 -5.25 2.81 7.99
CA LEU A 97 -4.57 3.39 9.15
C LEU A 97 -3.60 2.38 9.76
N PRO A 98 -2.49 2.84 10.38
CA PRO A 98 -1.71 1.99 11.26
C PRO A 98 -2.60 1.46 12.39
N THR A 99 -2.41 0.19 12.77
CA THR A 99 -3.07 -0.35 13.97
C THR A 99 -2.51 0.31 15.22
N ARG A 100 -3.32 0.35 16.29
CA ARG A 100 -2.98 1.05 17.53
C ARG A 100 -1.61 0.67 18.10
N ASP A 101 -1.24 -0.60 18.03
CA ASP A 101 0.03 -1.10 18.57
C ASP A 101 1.22 -0.91 17.63
N SER A 102 1.00 -0.34 16.44
CA SER A 102 2.04 0.12 15.51
C SER A 102 2.19 1.64 15.46
N LEU A 103 1.45 2.43 16.27
CA LEU A 103 1.44 3.90 16.17
C LEU A 103 2.73 4.61 16.60
N PHE A 104 3.47 4.01 17.53
CA PHE A 104 4.65 4.62 18.15
C PHE A 104 5.90 3.74 18.01
N VAL A 105 5.88 2.82 17.04
CA VAL A 105 7.02 1.97 16.69
C VAL A 105 7.63 2.46 15.39
N ASP A 106 8.91 2.17 15.18
CA ASP A 106 9.64 2.51 13.97
C ASP A 106 9.85 1.24 13.13
N PRO A 107 8.87 0.87 12.27
CA PRO A 107 8.94 -0.34 11.45
C PRO A 107 9.99 -0.24 10.34
N LEU A 108 10.57 0.95 10.10
CA LEU A 108 11.61 1.10 9.11
C LEU A 108 12.97 0.71 9.72
N HIS A 109 13.31 1.24 10.89
CA HIS A 109 14.68 1.14 11.37
C HIS A 109 14.91 0.10 12.46
N ASP A 110 13.86 -0.37 13.14
CA ASP A 110 14.04 -1.24 14.31
C ASP A 110 14.39 -2.70 13.99
N GLY A 111 14.26 -3.09 12.72
CA GLY A 111 14.59 -4.43 12.20
C GLY A 111 13.77 -5.57 12.81
N LYS A 112 12.70 -5.27 13.55
CA LYS A 112 11.91 -6.27 14.30
C LYS A 112 10.41 -6.11 14.10
N THR A 113 9.93 -4.90 13.83
CA THR A 113 8.50 -4.59 13.82
C THR A 113 8.00 -4.46 12.40
N MET A 114 6.98 -5.25 12.07
CA MET A 114 6.21 -5.08 10.86
C MET A 114 5.14 -4.00 11.05
N LEU A 115 4.95 -3.16 10.04
CA LEU A 115 3.86 -2.20 10.02
C LEU A 115 2.55 -2.94 9.82
N LYS A 116 1.62 -2.74 10.73
CA LYS A 116 0.29 -3.32 10.64
C LYS A 116 -0.69 -2.23 10.26
N ILE A 117 -1.39 -2.42 9.15
CA ILE A 117 -2.41 -1.49 8.67
C ILE A 117 -3.76 -2.16 8.60
N TRP A 118 -4.82 -1.39 8.82
CA TRP A 118 -6.18 -1.91 8.81
C TRP A 118 -7.16 -0.99 8.06
N ASN A 119 -8.19 -1.62 7.50
CA ASN A 119 -9.34 -0.96 6.87
C ASN A 119 -10.56 -1.91 6.85
N LEU A 120 -11.74 -1.38 6.54
CA LEU A 120 -13.02 -2.10 6.52
C LEU A 120 -13.56 -2.25 5.10
N ASN A 121 -14.07 -3.43 4.77
CA ASN A 121 -14.79 -3.68 3.52
C ASN A 121 -16.26 -4.05 3.80
N LYS A 122 -17.15 -3.71 2.88
CA LYS A 122 -18.61 -3.87 3.01
C LYS A 122 -19.08 -5.33 2.83
N VAL A 123 -18.22 -6.25 2.41
CA VAL A 123 -18.64 -7.62 2.09
C VAL A 123 -19.02 -8.39 3.36
N ARG A 124 -20.30 -8.83 3.41
CA ARG A 124 -21.04 -9.58 4.46
C ARG A 124 -20.26 -9.85 5.77
N HIS A 125 -20.66 -9.09 6.80
CA HIS A 125 -20.28 -9.19 8.22
C HIS A 125 -18.80 -8.89 8.53
N ASN A 126 -18.54 -7.64 8.94
CA ASN A 126 -17.40 -7.20 9.77
C ASN A 126 -16.02 -7.79 9.46
N THR A 127 -15.61 -7.86 8.19
CA THR A 127 -14.23 -8.26 7.87
C THR A 127 -13.32 -7.04 7.93
N THR A 128 -12.58 -6.93 9.03
CA THR A 128 -11.41 -6.07 9.15
C THR A 128 -10.25 -6.75 8.45
N TYR A 129 -9.68 -6.11 7.44
CA TYR A 129 -8.42 -6.59 6.86
C TYR A 129 -7.28 -6.00 7.67
N ILE A 130 -6.39 -6.85 8.16
CA ILE A 130 -5.09 -6.44 8.71
C ILE A 130 -4.06 -6.95 7.71
N ILE A 131 -3.36 -6.03 7.05
CA ILE A 131 -2.17 -6.39 6.26
C ILE A 131 -0.96 -6.00 7.08
N LEU A 132 -0.04 -6.94 7.19
CA LEU A 132 1.24 -6.76 7.86
C LEU A 132 2.29 -6.59 6.76
N PHE A 133 3.05 -5.50 6.81
CA PHE A 133 4.20 -5.23 5.95
C PHE A 133 5.48 -5.33 6.76
#